data_AF-A0A359GKL2-F1
#
_entry.id   AF-A0A359GKL2-F1
#
_cell.length_a   1.000
_cell.length_b   1.000
_cell.length_c   1.000
_cell.angle_alpha   90.00
_cell.angle_beta   90.00
_cell.angle_gamma   90.00
#
_symmetry.space_group_name_H-M   'P 1'
#
loop_
_entity.id
_entity.type
_entity.pdbx_description
1 polymer ?
#
loop_
_entity_poly.entity_id
_entity_poly.type
_entity_poly.pdbx_seq_one_letter_code
_entity_poly.pdbx_strand_id
1 'polypeptide(L)'
;MLKQIFTWWSGNTIGAAFDIKRRSGYVGTDEYGNRYFEERKPSLEGRKRRYVMYKGLAEPSKVPADWHGWLHHTVEDPPTKSPLTRREWETDHKPNMTGTPYATKPKGS
;
A
#
# COMPACT_ATOMS: atom_id res chain seq x y z
N MET A 1 -15.24 8.74 9.58
CA MET A 1 -15.19 8.01 10.85
C MET A 1 -16.38 7.05 11.03
N LEU A 2 -17.65 7.49 10.83
CA LEU A 2 -18.83 6.60 10.93
C LEU A 2 -18.87 5.43 9.91
N LYS A 3 -18.37 5.60 8.68
CA LYS A 3 -18.38 4.52 7.67
C LYS A 3 -17.65 3.26 8.13
N GLN A 4 -16.52 3.36 8.83
CA GLN A 4 -15.74 2.18 9.25
C GLN A 4 -16.42 1.32 10.34
N ILE A 5 -17.46 1.84 11.00
CA ILE A 5 -18.24 1.08 12.00
C ILE A 5 -19.22 0.13 11.29
N PHE A 6 -19.74 0.51 10.13
CA PHE A 6 -20.74 -0.27 9.36
C PHE A 6 -20.19 -0.90 8.08
N THR A 7 -19.02 -0.47 7.60
CA THR A 7 -18.34 -1.00 6.41
C THR A 7 -16.91 -1.41 6.76
N TRP A 8 -16.76 -2.44 7.61
CA TRP A 8 -15.45 -2.97 7.99
C TRP A 8 -14.63 -3.53 6.81
N TRP A 9 -15.29 -3.80 5.67
CA TRP A 9 -14.68 -4.18 4.38
C TRP A 9 -14.14 -2.98 3.56
N SER A 10 -14.40 -1.74 3.96
CA SER A 10 -14.10 -0.54 3.14
C SER A 10 -12.65 -0.04 3.22
N GLY A 11 -11.77 -0.74 3.94
CA GLY A 11 -10.38 -0.36 4.17
C GLY A 11 -9.84 -1.01 5.44
N ASN A 12 -8.95 -0.30 6.15
CA ASN A 12 -8.46 -0.78 7.44
C ASN A 12 -9.55 -0.73 8.51
N THR A 13 -9.55 -1.70 9.41
CA THR A 13 -10.42 -1.69 10.60
C THR A 13 -9.94 -0.61 11.59
N ILE A 14 -10.85 -0.13 12.44
CA ILE A 14 -10.52 0.86 13.48
C ILE A 14 -9.43 0.32 14.42
N GLY A 15 -9.50 -0.97 14.78
CA GLY A 15 -8.49 -1.63 15.61
C GLY A 15 -7.11 -1.64 14.96
N ALA A 16 -7.03 -2.01 13.68
CA ALA A 16 -5.77 -1.97 12.93
C ALA A 16 -5.22 -0.53 12.84
N ALA A 17 -6.07 0.45 12.56
CA ALA A 17 -5.65 1.85 12.48
C ALA A 17 -5.11 2.39 13.81
N PHE A 18 -5.76 2.06 14.93
CA PHE A 18 -5.29 2.40 16.27
C PHE A 18 -3.94 1.73 16.58
N ASP A 19 -3.82 0.44 16.30
CA ASP A 19 -2.61 -0.32 16.62
C ASP A 19 -1.40 0.16 15.80
N ILE A 20 -1.58 0.39 14.50
CA ILE A 20 -0.56 0.96 13.62
C ILE A 20 -0.18 2.35 14.15
N LYS A 21 -1.14 3.24 14.44
CA LYS A 21 -0.83 4.59 14.98
C LYS A 21 0.00 4.52 16.27
N ARG A 22 -0.31 3.56 17.15
CA ARG A 22 0.39 3.37 18.43
C ARG A 22 1.83 2.90 18.23
N ARG A 23 2.08 1.94 17.34
CA ARG A 23 3.39 1.25 17.22
C ARG A 23 4.31 1.82 16.15
N SER A 24 3.76 2.46 15.12
CA SER A 24 4.50 2.84 13.92
C SER A 24 4.62 4.36 13.72
N GLY A 25 5.66 4.74 12.99
CA GLY A 25 5.85 6.09 12.46
C GLY A 25 5.34 6.18 11.02
N TYR A 26 4.79 7.34 10.66
CA TYR A 26 4.43 7.64 9.28
C TYR A 26 5.70 7.81 8.42
N VAL A 27 5.71 7.16 7.25
CA VAL A 27 6.86 7.15 6.33
C VAL A 27 6.61 8.00 5.09
N GLY A 28 5.37 7.95 4.55
CA GLY A 28 5.00 8.72 3.37
C GLY A 28 3.63 8.34 2.82
N THR A 29 3.24 9.02 1.75
CA THR A 29 2.02 8.74 0.99
C THR A 29 2.40 8.63 -0.48
N ASP A 30 1.84 7.67 -1.20
CA ASP A 30 2.01 7.57 -2.66
C ASP A 30 1.10 8.55 -3.42
N GLU A 31 1.29 8.62 -4.73
CA GLU A 31 0.48 9.45 -5.63
C GLU A 31 -1.01 9.04 -5.68
N TYR A 32 -1.33 7.80 -5.34
CA TYR A 32 -2.70 7.27 -5.28
C TYR A 32 -3.37 7.52 -3.91
N GLY A 33 -2.61 8.04 -2.94
CA GLY A 33 -3.05 8.42 -1.60
C GLY A 33 -3.04 7.28 -0.57
N ASN A 34 -2.41 6.13 -0.85
CA ASN A 34 -2.14 5.13 0.17
C ASN A 34 -1.05 5.65 1.11
N ARG A 35 -1.19 5.40 2.41
CA ARG A 35 -0.28 5.89 3.44
C ARG A 35 0.56 4.76 4.01
N TYR A 36 1.84 4.99 4.19
CA TYR A 36 2.81 3.98 4.58
C TYR A 36 3.41 4.26 5.95
N PHE A 37 3.65 3.19 6.70
CA PHE A 37 4.11 3.25 8.09
C PHE A 37 5.14 2.16 8.39
N GLU A 38 6.07 2.44 9.29
CA GLU A 38 7.07 1.47 9.78
C GLU A 38 7.06 1.42 11.31
N GLU A 39 7.12 0.23 11.90
CA GLU A 39 7.22 0.08 13.35
C GLU A 39 8.45 0.79 13.93
N ARG A 40 8.28 1.43 15.09
CA ARG A 40 9.39 2.10 15.79
C ARG A 40 10.42 1.11 16.33
N LYS A 41 9.96 -0.10 16.69
CA LYS A 41 10.78 -1.17 17.25
C LYS A 41 10.72 -2.40 16.34
N PRO A 42 11.80 -3.18 16.23
CA PRO A 42 11.77 -4.45 15.52
C PRO A 42 10.80 -5.42 16.19
N SER A 43 10.20 -6.29 15.39
CA SER A 43 9.43 -7.45 15.86
C SER A 43 10.37 -8.54 16.39
N LEU A 44 9.80 -9.64 16.90
CA LEU A 44 10.59 -10.79 17.36
C LEU A 44 11.51 -11.38 16.26
N GLU A 45 11.15 -11.20 14.99
CA GLU A 45 11.95 -11.65 13.84
C GLU A 45 13.11 -10.69 13.49
N GLY A 46 13.37 -9.68 14.33
CA GLY A 46 14.45 -8.71 14.15
C GLY A 46 14.17 -7.64 13.10
N ARG A 47 13.05 -7.72 12.37
CA ARG A 47 12.64 -6.74 11.36
C ARG A 47 11.50 -5.87 11.86
N LYS A 48 11.52 -4.59 11.50
CA LYS A 48 10.40 -3.66 11.72
C LYS A 48 9.30 -3.98 10.73
N ARG A 49 8.06 -4.16 11.20
CA ARG A 49 6.94 -4.37 10.29
C ARG A 49 6.63 -3.09 9.52
N ARG A 50 6.28 -3.23 8.24
CA ARG A 50 5.87 -2.16 7.34
C ARG A 50 4.38 -2.34 7.02
N TYR A 51 3.64 -1.25 7.01
CA TYR A 51 2.19 -1.25 6.79
C TYR A 51 1.81 -0.28 5.70
N VAL A 52 0.73 -0.63 4.99
CA VAL A 52 0.01 0.28 4.11
C VAL A 52 -1.41 0.48 4.62
N MET A 53 -1.86 1.73 4.61
CA MET A 53 -3.25 2.11 4.77
C MET A 53 -3.79 2.60 3.43
N TYR A 54 -4.62 1.77 2.79
CA TYR A 54 -5.15 2.04 1.47
C TYR A 54 -6.10 3.24 1.44
N LYS A 55 -6.10 3.98 0.33
CA LYS A 55 -7.17 4.95 0.03
C LYS A 55 -8.39 4.20 -0.51
N GLY A 56 -9.45 4.17 0.27
CA GLY A 56 -10.68 3.44 -0.06
C GLY A 56 -10.52 1.93 0.14
N LEU A 57 -11.13 1.13 -0.76
CA LEU A 57 -11.14 -0.33 -0.65
C LEU A 57 -9.71 -0.89 -0.53
N ALA A 58 -9.51 -1.74 0.48
CA ALA A 58 -8.26 -2.47 0.69
C ALA A 58 -8.07 -3.51 -0.42
N GLU A 59 -7.21 -3.19 -1.38
CA GLU A 59 -6.90 -4.05 -2.52
C GLU A 59 -5.37 -4.01 -2.70
N PRO A 60 -4.66 -5.13 -2.50
CA PRO A 60 -3.19 -5.14 -2.45
C PRO A 60 -2.48 -4.65 -3.70
N SER A 61 -3.06 -4.88 -4.88
CA SER A 61 -2.44 -4.45 -6.13
C SER A 61 -2.51 -2.94 -6.37
N LYS A 62 -3.16 -2.15 -5.50
CA LYS A 62 -3.11 -0.69 -5.52
C LYS A 62 -1.78 -0.08 -5.07
N VAL A 63 -0.88 -0.87 -4.51
CA VAL A 63 0.46 -0.40 -4.13
C VAL A 63 1.33 -0.27 -5.39
N PRO A 64 1.87 0.92 -5.70
CA PRO A 64 2.78 1.09 -6.84
C PRO A 64 4.13 0.40 -6.63
N ALA A 65 4.88 0.20 -7.71
CA ALA A 65 6.07 -0.65 -7.73
C ALA A 65 7.17 -0.20 -6.74
N ASP A 66 7.38 1.10 -6.62
CA ASP A 66 8.36 1.71 -5.70
C ASP A 66 8.03 1.40 -4.23
N TRP A 67 6.78 1.62 -3.83
CA TRP A 67 6.30 1.32 -2.49
C TRP A 67 6.17 -0.19 -2.26
N HIS A 68 5.88 -0.97 -3.29
CA HIS A 68 5.80 -2.43 -3.20
C HIS A 68 7.14 -3.03 -2.80
N GLY A 69 8.24 -2.60 -3.43
CA GLY A 69 9.59 -3.05 -3.09
C GLY A 69 9.95 -2.73 -1.65
N TRP A 70 9.63 -1.52 -1.18
CA TRP A 70 9.86 -1.14 0.21
C TRP A 70 8.98 -1.93 1.18
N LEU A 71 7.69 -2.06 0.91
CA LEU A 71 6.74 -2.76 1.78
C LEU A 71 7.13 -4.23 2.01
N HIS A 72 7.72 -4.87 1.00
CA HIS A 72 8.16 -6.27 1.04
C HIS A 72 9.64 -6.47 1.39
N HIS A 73 10.31 -5.42 1.88
CA HIS A 73 11.74 -5.48 2.23
C HIS A 73 12.67 -5.88 1.07
N THR A 74 12.25 -5.70 -0.17
CA THR A 74 13.12 -5.86 -1.35
C THR A 74 14.13 -4.71 -1.44
N VAL A 75 13.72 -3.52 -1.01
CA VAL A 75 14.60 -2.35 -0.85
C VAL A 75 14.51 -1.82 0.58
N GLU A 76 15.64 -1.31 1.09
CA GLU A 76 15.73 -0.82 2.46
C GLU A 76 15.04 0.53 2.61
N ASP A 77 15.38 1.48 1.73
CA ASP A 77 14.87 2.85 1.77
C ASP A 77 13.48 2.99 1.13
N PRO A 78 12.60 3.82 1.72
CA PRO A 78 11.33 4.14 1.09
C PRO A 78 11.52 5.07 -0.11
N PRO A 79 10.54 5.12 -1.04
CA PRO A 79 10.57 6.03 -2.18
C PRO A 79 10.69 7.52 -1.81
N THR A 80 10.28 7.88 -0.58
CA THR A 80 10.45 9.25 -0.05
C THR A 80 11.91 9.64 0.20
N LYS A 81 12.82 8.67 0.34
CA LYS A 81 14.25 8.90 0.52
C LYS A 81 15.06 8.56 -0.74
N SER A 82 14.71 7.44 -1.37
CA SER A 82 15.40 6.92 -2.55
C SER A 82 14.36 6.57 -3.62
N PRO A 83 13.87 7.57 -4.39
CA PRO A 83 12.86 7.33 -5.41
C PRO A 83 13.43 6.52 -6.58
N LEU A 84 12.64 5.60 -7.13
CA LEU A 84 13.02 4.89 -8.34
C LEU A 84 13.07 5.86 -9.53
N THR A 85 14.09 5.71 -10.38
CA THR A 85 14.22 6.51 -11.60
C THR A 85 13.27 5.97 -12.66
N ARG A 86 12.20 6.71 -12.95
CA ARG A 86 11.25 6.38 -14.01
C ARG A 86 11.90 6.47 -15.39
N ARG A 87 11.71 5.45 -16.21
CA ARG A 87 12.13 5.44 -17.63
C ARG A 87 11.00 5.93 -18.55
N GLU A 88 11.36 6.39 -19.74
CA GLU A 88 10.41 6.96 -20.71
C GLU A 88 9.35 5.97 -21.18
N TRP A 89 9.65 4.67 -21.19
CA TRP A 89 8.73 3.61 -21.58
C TRP A 89 7.82 3.14 -20.45
N GLU A 90 8.03 3.59 -19.21
CA GLU A 90 7.20 3.18 -18.08
C GLU A 90 5.83 3.83 -18.14
N THR A 91 4.82 3.06 -17.75
CA THR A 91 3.44 3.51 -17.66
C THR A 91 3.04 3.73 -16.20
N ASP A 92 1.96 4.47 -15.99
CA ASP A 92 1.42 4.69 -14.65
C ASP A 92 0.89 3.38 -14.07
N HIS A 93 1.03 3.25 -12.76
CA HIS A 93 0.58 2.06 -12.05
C HIS A 93 -0.94 1.88 -12.22
N LYS A 94 -1.35 0.65 -12.52
CA LYS A 94 -2.75 0.25 -12.60
C LYS A 94 -2.97 -0.94 -11.69
N PRO A 95 -3.94 -0.87 -10.76
CA PRO A 95 -4.30 -2.03 -9.96
C PRO A 95 -4.91 -3.12 -10.85
N ASN A 96 -4.97 -4.34 -10.31
CA ASN A 96 -5.58 -5.49 -10.93
C ASN A 96 -7.08 -5.23 -11.18
N MET A 97 -7.46 -5.26 -12.46
CA MET A 97 -8.83 -5.02 -12.91
C MET A 97 -9.65 -6.32 -13.06
N THR A 98 -9.11 -7.47 -12.67
CA THR A 98 -9.81 -8.77 -12.77
C THR A 98 -11.17 -8.70 -12.07
N GLY A 99 -12.21 -9.22 -12.73
CA GLY A 99 -13.57 -9.22 -12.19
C GLY A 99 -14.29 -7.86 -12.25
N THR A 100 -13.67 -6.83 -12.82
CA THR A 100 -14.29 -5.51 -13.05
C THR A 100 -14.70 -5.33 -14.52
N PRO A 101 -15.55 -4.35 -14.85
CA PRO A 101 -15.82 -3.97 -16.24
C PRO A 101 -14.58 -3.57 -17.06
N TYR A 102 -13.47 -3.24 -16.39
CA TYR A 102 -12.21 -2.83 -17.01
C TYR A 102 -11.20 -3.98 -17.17
N ALA A 103 -11.60 -5.23 -16.90
CA ALA A 103 -10.74 -6.39 -17.10
C ALA A 103 -10.30 -6.51 -18.57
N THR A 104 -9.02 -6.80 -18.79
CA THR A 104 -8.48 -7.06 -20.13
C THR A 104 -9.16 -8.29 -20.74
N LYS A 105 -9.69 -8.15 -21.95
CA LYS A 105 -10.24 -9.25 -22.74
C LYS A 105 -9.28 -9.59 -23.88
N PRO A 106 -8.66 -10.79 -23.87
CA PRO A 106 -7.81 -11.22 -24.97
C PRO A 106 -8.59 -11.25 -26.28
N LYS A 107 -7.91 -10.97 -27.41
CA LYS A 107 -8.55 -11.13 -28.71
C LYS A 107 -8.90 -12.60 -28.92
N GLY A 108 -10.18 -12.88 -29.18
CA GLY A 108 -10.69 -14.24 -29.42
C GLY A 108 -11.25 -14.96 -28.19
N SER A 109 -11.42 -14.27 -27.05
CA SER A 109 -12.21 -14.76 -25.90
C SER A 109 -13.71 -14.59 -26.09
#